data_AF-A0A3C0Y077-F1
#
_entry.id   AF-A0A3C0Y077-F1
#
_cell.length_a   1.000
_cell.length_b   1.000
_cell.length_c   1.000
_cell.angle_alpha   90.00
_cell.angle_beta   90.00
_cell.angle_gamma   90.00
#
_symmetry.space_group_name_H-M   'P 1'
#
loop_
_entity.id
_entity.type
_entity.pdbx_description
1 polymer ?
#
loop_
_entity_poly.entity_id
_entity_poly.type
_entity_poly.pdbx_seq_one_letter_code
_entity_poly.pdbx_strand_id
1 'polypeptide(L)' 'EKHGSHHDAVKNTNATFGWGTKSGREYLELEPRLSFVSERSYNEEMKKYSIRGKLFAIIGKNLNNRLAVFRWK' A
#
# COMPACT_ATOMS: atom_id res chain seq x y z
N GLU A 1 -11.41 9.29 5.48
CA GLU A 1 -11.93 9.18 6.87
C GLU A 1 -13.15 10.11 6.99
N LYS A 2 -14.27 9.64 7.55
CA LYS A 2 -15.54 10.37 7.72
C LYS A 2 -15.41 11.65 8.57
N HIS A 3 -14.42 11.75 9.45
CA HIS A 3 -14.17 12.91 10.32
C HIS A 3 -12.79 13.55 10.10
N GLY A 4 -12.21 13.39 8.91
CA GLY A 4 -10.86 13.88 8.60
C GLY A 4 -10.64 15.38 8.84
N SER A 5 -11.66 16.22 8.61
CA SER A 5 -11.60 17.68 8.79
C SER A 5 -11.39 18.13 10.24
N HIS A 6 -11.62 17.26 11.23
CA HIS A 6 -11.39 17.58 12.64
C HIS A 6 -9.93 17.37 13.07
N HIS A 7 -9.10 16.74 12.23
CA HIS A 7 -7.70 16.50 12.57
C HIS A 7 -6.82 17.69 12.17
N ASP A 8 -6.04 18.19 13.14
CA ASP A 8 -5.11 19.31 12.92
C ASP A 8 -4.15 19.10 11.76
N ALA A 9 -3.76 17.84 11.50
CA ALA A 9 -2.86 17.45 10.42
C ALA A 9 -3.37 17.80 9.01
N VAL A 10 -4.69 17.83 8.79
CA VAL A 10 -5.27 18.05 7.44
C VAL A 10 -6.31 19.17 7.38
N LYS A 11 -6.81 19.67 8.52
CA LYS A 11 -7.93 20.64 8.59
C LYS A 11 -7.74 21.94 7.79
N ASN A 12 -6.48 22.35 7.57
CA ASN A 12 -6.11 23.56 6.83
C ASN A 12 -5.59 23.27 5.41
N THR A 13 -5.86 22.08 4.89
CA THR A 13 -5.34 21.62 3.59
C THR A 13 -6.45 20.94 2.78
N ASN A 14 -6.20 20.70 1.49
CA ASN A 14 -7.06 19.85 0.66
C ASN A 14 -6.69 18.35 0.75
N ALA A 15 -5.82 17.97 1.69
CA ALA A 15 -5.43 16.57 1.87
C ALA A 15 -6.56 15.77 2.53
N THR A 16 -6.65 14.49 2.18
CA THR A 16 -7.59 13.56 2.81
C THR A 16 -6.84 12.35 3.35
N PHE A 17 -7.31 11.79 4.45
CA PHE A 17 -6.81 10.50 4.94
C PHE A 17 -7.22 9.39 3.98
N GLY A 18 -6.25 8.93 3.20
CA GLY A 18 -6.30 7.68 2.45
C GLY A 18 -5.76 6.52 3.28
N TRP A 19 -5.96 5.29 2.79
CA TRP A 19 -5.42 4.08 3.41
C TRP A 19 -4.44 3.41 2.45
N GLY A 20 -3.27 3.07 2.99
CA GLY A 20 -2.22 2.36 2.26
C GLY A 20 -1.47 3.23 1.26
N THR A 21 -0.69 2.56 0.41
CA THR A 21 0.14 3.16 -0.64
C THR A 21 0.02 2.33 -1.93
N LYS A 22 0.22 2.94 -3.10
CA LYS A 22 0.26 2.19 -4.37
C LYS A 22 1.58 1.45 -4.55
N SER A 23 2.61 1.73 -3.76
CA SER A 23 3.81 0.91 -3.62
C SER A 23 4.58 1.27 -2.36
N GLY A 24 5.18 0.27 -1.70
CA GLY A 24 6.13 0.51 -0.62
C GLY A 24 7.28 1.47 -1.01
N ARG A 25 7.56 1.66 -2.30
CA ARG A 25 8.56 2.63 -2.78
C ARG A 25 8.21 4.09 -2.48
N GLU A 26 6.94 4.43 -2.31
CA GLU A 26 6.50 5.80 -1.97
C GLU A 26 7.05 6.25 -0.61
N TYR A 27 7.35 5.32 0.29
CA TYR A 27 7.97 5.64 1.58
C TYR A 27 9.43 6.08 1.49
N LEU A 28 10.12 5.80 0.38
CA LEU A 28 11.54 6.15 0.23
C LEU A 28 11.76 7.67 0.11
N GLU A 29 10.77 8.39 -0.41
CA GLU A 29 10.80 9.86 -0.47
C GLU A 29 10.55 10.48 0.91
N LEU A 30 9.79 9.79 1.77
CA LEU A 30 9.44 10.25 3.12
C LEU A 30 10.55 9.95 4.15
N GLU A 31 11.25 8.82 4.01
CA GLU A 31 12.33 8.40 4.90
C GLU A 31 13.51 7.85 4.07
N PRO A 32 14.52 8.69 3.75
CA PRO A 32 15.66 8.30 2.91
C PRO A 32 16.55 7.20 3.51
N ARG A 33 16.47 6.94 4.82
CA ARG A 33 17.19 5.84 5.47
C ARG A 33 16.57 4.47 5.19
N LEU A 34 15.32 4.42 4.73
CA LEU A 34 14.71 3.17 4.30
C LEU A 34 15.33 2.71 2.98
N SER A 35 15.55 1.41 2.89
CA SER A 35 15.83 0.73 1.63
C SER A 35 14.77 -0.32 1.37
N PHE A 36 14.11 -0.20 0.22
CA PHE A 36 13.10 -1.15 -0.22
C PHE A 36 13.74 -2.52 -0.51
N VAL A 37 13.23 -3.58 0.12
CA VAL A 37 13.73 -4.95 -0.05
C VAL A 37 12.81 -5.75 -0.96
N SER A 38 11.52 -5.83 -0.61
CA SER A 38 10.54 -6.56 -1.41
C SER A 38 9.12 -6.11 -1.10
N GLU A 39 8.20 -6.43 -2.00
CA GLU A 39 6.78 -6.20 -1.79
C GLU A 39 5.96 -7.36 -2.38
N ARG A 40 5.00 -7.87 -1.61
CA ARG A 40 4.10 -8.94 -2.06
C ARG A 40 2.66 -8.61 -1.75
N SER A 41 1.80 -8.74 -2.76
CA SER A 41 0.34 -8.67 -2.59
C SER A 41 -0.20 -10.04 -2.18
N TYR A 42 -1.23 -10.08 -1.34
CA TYR A 42 -1.97 -11.31 -1.04
C TYR A 42 -2.43 -12.04 -2.32
N ASN A 43 -2.80 -11.29 -3.35
CA ASN A 43 -3.23 -11.85 -4.63
C ASN A 43 -2.14 -12.66 -5.35
N GLU A 44 -0.87 -12.28 -5.22
CA GLU A 44 0.24 -13.06 -5.80
C GLU A 44 0.32 -14.45 -5.18
N GLU A 45 0.04 -14.56 -3.88
CA GLU A 45 -0.04 -15.85 -3.19
C GLU A 45 -1.24 -16.66 -3.69
N MET A 46 -2.40 -16.02 -3.87
CA MET A 46 -3.63 -16.67 -4.31
C MET A 46 -3.56 -17.26 -5.73
N LYS A 47 -2.64 -16.80 -6.59
CA LYS A 47 -2.40 -17.38 -7.94
C LYS A 47 -2.09 -18.88 -7.90
N LYS A 48 -1.49 -19.36 -6.80
CA LYS A 48 -1.04 -20.74 -6.66
C LYS A 48 -2.19 -21.73 -6.45
N TYR A 49 -3.32 -21.27 -5.90
CA TYR A 49 -4.36 -22.16 -5.38
C TYR A 49 -5.60 -22.26 -6.28
N SER A 50 -5.87 -21.30 -7.18
CA SER A 50 -7.03 -21.40 -8.09
C SER A 50 -6.92 -20.56 -9.36
N ILE A 51 -7.66 -20.98 -10.40
CA ILE A 51 -7.82 -20.20 -11.65
C ILE A 51 -8.45 -18.83 -11.36
N ARG A 52 -9.43 -18.79 -10.45
CA ARG A 52 -10.03 -17.53 -9.97
C ARG A 52 -8.98 -16.64 -9.30
N GLY A 53 -8.11 -17.19 -8.45
CA GLY A 53 -7.00 -16.47 -7.84
C GLY A 53 -6.02 -15.88 -8.86
N LYS A 54 -5.73 -16.60 -9.95
CA LYS A 54 -4.93 -16.08 -11.07
C LYS A 54 -5.59 -14.87 -11.74
N LEU A 55 -6.90 -14.93 -12.00
CA LEU A 55 -7.66 -13.84 -12.60
C LEU A 55 -7.75 -12.62 -11.67
N PHE A 56 -8.07 -12.84 -10.39
CA PHE A 56 -8.14 -11.77 -9.39
C PHE A 56 -6.79 -11.10 -9.14
N ALA A 57 -5.68 -11.82 -9.30
CA ALA A 57 -4.37 -11.22 -9.17
C ALA A 57 -3.99 -10.27 -10.31
N ILE A 58 -4.67 -10.35 -11.45
CA ILE A 58 -4.50 -9.39 -12.55
C ILE A 58 -5.43 -8.19 -12.34
N ILE A 59 -6.72 -8.46 -12.12
CA ILE A 59 -7.78 -7.43 -12.09
C ILE A 59 -7.79 -6.67 -10.75
N GLY A 60 -7.58 -7.37 -9.64
CA GLY A 60 -7.66 -6.83 -8.28
C GLY A 60 -6.30 -6.55 -7.64
N LYS A 61 -5.21 -6.46 -8.41
CA LYS A 61 -3.84 -6.32 -7.87
C LYS A 61 -3.65 -5.15 -6.89
N ASN A 62 -4.45 -4.09 -7.06
CA ASN A 62 -4.41 -2.86 -6.25
C ASN A 62 -5.53 -2.78 -5.19
N LEU A 63 -6.39 -3.81 -5.07
CA LEU A 63 -7.53 -3.82 -4.15
C LEU A 63 -7.27 -4.62 -2.87
N ASN A 64 -6.08 -5.21 -2.73
CA ASN A 64 -5.74 -6.08 -1.61
C ASN A 64 -4.52 -5.58 -0.83
N ASN A 65 -4.45 -6.02 0.43
CA ASN A 65 -3.34 -5.72 1.33
C ASN A 65 -2.00 -6.20 0.76
N ARG A 66 -0.97 -5.40 1.00
CA ARG A 66 0.40 -5.63 0.53
C ARG A 66 1.35 -5.59 1.71
N LEU A 67 2.30 -6.51 1.72
CA LEU A 67 3.40 -6.52 2.67
C LEU A 67 4.62 -5.97 1.96
N ALA A 68 5.05 -4.77 2.37
CA ALA A 68 6.30 -4.18 1.94
C ALA A 68 7.35 -4.38 3.05
N VAL A 69 8.52 -4.89 2.66
CA VAL A 69 9.66 -5.14 3.55
C VAL A 69 10.74 -4.12 3.24
N PHE A 70 11.24 -3.51 4.30
CA PHE A 70 12.31 -2.52 4.24
C PHE A 70 13.47 -2.95 5.12
N ARG A 71 14.66 -2.48 4.75
CA ARG A 71 15.84 -2.53 5.58
C ARG A 71 16.20 -1.11 5.98
N TRP A 72 16.48 -0.93 7.26
CA TRP A 72 17.05 0.31 7.77
C TRP A 72 18.54 0.39 7.42
N LYS A 73 18.99 1.52 6.90
CA LYS A 73 20.40 1.81 6.66
C LYS A 73 20.93 2.81 7.68
#